data_AF-A0A955G3V3-F1
#
_entry.id   AF-A0A955G3V3-F1
#
_cell.length_a   1.000
_cell.length_b   1.000
_cell.length_c   1.000
_cell.angle_alpha   90.00
_cell.angle_beta   90.00
_cell.angle_gamma   90.00
#
_symmetry.space_group_name_H-M   'P 1'
#
loop_
_entity.id
_entity.type
_entity.pdbx_description
1 polymer ?
#
loop_
_entity_poly.entity_id
_entity_poly.type
_entity_poly.pdbx_seq_one_letter_code
_entity_poly.pdbx_strand_id
1 'polypeptide(L)'
;VTLEDVLAIARVEKPTGVIVQYGGQTPLKLARALEAAGVPIIGTSPDAIDRAEDRERFQQAVDRLQLLQPENATVTTMEQAIEKSKEIGFPLVVRPSYVLGGRAMEIVYDEQDLRRYFNEAVSVSNESPVLLDRFLDDATEVDIDAICDGERVVIGGIMEHIEQAGVHSGDSACSLPAYTLSQEIQDKMREQVEKLAFELGVRGLMNTQFAVKDNEVYLIEVNPRAARTVPFVSKATGAPLAKIAARVMAGQTLEQQGFTKEIIPPYYSVKEVVLPFNKFPGVDPLLGPEMRSTGEVMGVGATFAEAYAKAELGCGSVYPEGGRALLSVREGDKERVVDLASKLVKLGYQLDATHGTAVILGEAGINPRLVNKVHEGRPHILDRIKNNEYTYIVNTASGRQAIEDSKVLRRGALAEKVN
;
A
#
# COMPACT_ATOMS: atom_id res chain seq x y z
N VAL A 1 -8.01 -2.49 -25.43
CA VAL A 1 -7.02 -3.50 -25.86
C VAL A 1 -7.66 -4.86 -25.68
N THR A 2 -7.87 -5.59 -26.77
CA THR A 2 -8.47 -6.94 -26.74
C THR A 2 -7.52 -7.93 -27.41
N LEU A 3 -7.71 -9.23 -27.17
CA LEU A 3 -6.95 -10.28 -27.85
C LEU A 3 -7.10 -10.17 -29.38
N GLU A 4 -8.33 -10.02 -29.85
CA GLU A 4 -8.67 -9.95 -31.28
C GLU A 4 -7.93 -8.80 -31.98
N ASP A 5 -8.04 -7.58 -31.43
CA ASP A 5 -7.41 -6.40 -32.03
C ASP A 5 -5.88 -6.55 -32.10
N VAL A 6 -5.27 -7.07 -31.02
CA VAL A 6 -3.82 -7.24 -30.95
C VAL A 6 -3.34 -8.30 -31.95
N LEU A 7 -4.07 -9.40 -32.11
CA LEU A 7 -3.73 -10.44 -33.10
C LEU A 7 -3.89 -9.92 -34.54
N ALA A 8 -4.91 -9.11 -34.81
CA ALA A 8 -5.11 -8.50 -36.11
C ALA A 8 -3.92 -7.61 -36.50
N ILE A 9 -3.41 -6.81 -35.57
CA ILE A 9 -2.22 -5.97 -35.77
C ILE A 9 -0.98 -6.84 -35.92
N ALA A 10 -0.73 -7.79 -35.01
CA ALA A 10 0.45 -8.65 -35.03
C ALA A 10 0.56 -9.48 -36.33
N ARG A 11 -0.57 -9.88 -36.90
CA ARG A 11 -0.63 -10.60 -38.18
C ARG A 11 -0.09 -9.78 -39.35
N VAL A 12 -0.34 -8.47 -39.36
CA VAL A 12 0.11 -7.54 -40.42
C VAL A 12 1.54 -7.08 -40.14
N GLU A 13 1.79 -6.56 -38.94
CA GLU A 13 3.05 -5.93 -38.56
C GLU A 13 4.20 -6.93 -38.35
N LYS A 14 3.87 -8.17 -37.92
CA LYS A 14 4.84 -9.23 -37.59
C LYS A 14 6.01 -8.71 -36.74
N PRO A 15 5.71 -8.15 -35.54
CA PRO A 15 6.69 -7.46 -34.73
C PRO A 15 7.83 -8.38 -34.30
N THR A 16 9.03 -7.84 -34.09
CA THR A 16 10.15 -8.58 -33.49
C THR A 16 9.89 -8.92 -32.02
N GLY A 17 9.10 -8.09 -31.33
CA GLY A 17 8.76 -8.29 -29.92
C GLY A 17 7.58 -7.43 -29.48
N VAL A 18 6.85 -7.90 -28.48
CA VAL A 18 5.70 -7.22 -27.88
C VAL A 18 5.88 -7.16 -26.36
N ILE A 19 5.80 -5.95 -25.80
CA ILE A 19 5.86 -5.69 -24.36
C ILE A 19 4.44 -5.70 -23.80
N VAL A 20 4.20 -6.57 -22.83
CA VAL A 20 2.89 -6.69 -22.13
C VAL A 20 2.94 -6.17 -20.69
N GLN A 21 4.13 -5.94 -20.16
CA GLN A 21 4.39 -5.70 -18.73
C GLN A 21 4.16 -4.24 -18.30
N TYR A 22 3.84 -3.32 -19.23
CA TYR A 22 3.82 -1.87 -18.96
C TYR A 22 2.42 -1.26 -18.91
N GLY A 23 1.40 -1.95 -19.40
CA GLY A 23 0.03 -1.40 -19.48
C GLY A 23 -0.89 -1.83 -18.33
N GLY A 24 -0.33 -2.29 -17.21
CA GLY A 24 -1.12 -2.81 -16.08
C GLY A 24 -1.84 -4.12 -16.37
N GLN A 25 -2.96 -4.38 -15.69
CA GLN A 25 -3.59 -5.70 -15.70
C GLN A 25 -4.15 -6.12 -17.06
N THR A 26 -4.59 -5.17 -17.89
CA THR A 26 -5.23 -5.47 -19.17
C THR A 26 -4.32 -6.27 -20.11
N PRO A 27 -3.11 -5.82 -20.48
CA PRO A 27 -2.20 -6.62 -21.30
C PRO A 27 -1.65 -7.84 -20.57
N LEU A 28 -1.46 -7.80 -19.25
CA LEU A 28 -1.00 -8.97 -18.48
C LEU A 28 -1.95 -10.16 -18.63
N LYS A 29 -3.27 -9.93 -18.53
CA LYS A 29 -4.29 -10.98 -18.69
C LYS A 29 -4.31 -11.58 -20.10
N LEU A 30 -3.81 -10.86 -21.11
CA LEU A 30 -3.74 -11.32 -22.50
C LEU A 30 -2.44 -12.08 -22.80
N ALA A 31 -1.42 -12.00 -21.95
CA ALA A 31 -0.06 -12.44 -22.24
C ALA A 31 0.01 -13.92 -22.68
N ARG A 32 -0.64 -14.82 -21.94
CA ARG A 32 -0.70 -16.26 -22.26
C ARG A 32 -1.40 -16.56 -23.58
N ALA A 33 -2.54 -15.92 -23.82
CA ALA A 33 -3.31 -16.12 -25.05
C ALA A 33 -2.57 -15.58 -26.28
N LEU A 34 -1.86 -14.46 -26.12
CA LEU A 34 -1.01 -13.88 -27.16
C LEU A 34 0.18 -14.80 -27.48
N GLU A 35 0.88 -15.31 -26.46
CA GLU A 35 1.99 -16.24 -26.64
C GLU A 35 1.54 -17.55 -27.30
N ALA A 36 0.42 -18.13 -26.86
CA ALA A 36 -0.15 -19.33 -27.46
C ALA A 36 -0.56 -19.13 -28.93
N ALA A 37 -0.91 -17.90 -29.32
CA ALA A 37 -1.21 -17.52 -30.70
C ALA A 37 0.05 -17.17 -31.53
N GLY A 38 1.25 -17.30 -30.95
CA GLY A 38 2.53 -17.08 -31.64
C GLY A 38 3.00 -15.62 -31.66
N VAL A 39 2.43 -14.74 -30.83
CA VAL A 39 2.91 -13.36 -30.68
C VAL A 39 4.23 -13.39 -29.89
N PRO A 40 5.32 -12.74 -30.37
CA PRO A 40 6.61 -12.78 -29.70
C PRO A 40 6.62 -11.85 -28.48
N ILE A 41 6.25 -12.37 -27.32
CA ILE A 41 6.34 -11.62 -26.06
C ILE A 41 7.81 -11.51 -25.62
N ILE A 42 8.27 -10.28 -25.35
CA ILE A 42 9.64 -10.02 -24.88
C ILE A 42 9.64 -9.56 -23.42
N GLY A 43 10.79 -9.66 -22.75
CA GLY A 43 10.92 -9.40 -21.32
C GLY A 43 10.50 -10.60 -20.46
N THR A 44 9.98 -10.35 -19.26
CA THR A 44 9.51 -11.41 -18.36
C THR A 44 8.43 -12.25 -19.06
N SER A 45 8.61 -13.57 -19.10
CA SER A 45 7.72 -14.46 -19.83
C SER A 45 6.31 -14.51 -19.23
N PRO A 46 5.27 -14.81 -20.02
CA PRO A 46 3.91 -15.00 -19.51
C PRO A 46 3.83 -16.08 -18.41
N ASP A 47 4.63 -17.13 -18.49
CA ASP A 47 4.73 -18.14 -17.43
C ASP A 47 5.36 -17.60 -16.15
N ALA A 48 6.42 -16.80 -16.25
CA ALA A 48 7.05 -16.14 -15.11
C ALA A 48 6.11 -15.11 -14.45
N ILE A 49 5.32 -14.39 -15.24
CA ILE A 49 4.28 -13.49 -14.73
C ILE A 49 3.25 -14.30 -13.93
N ASP A 50 2.79 -15.41 -14.49
CA ASP A 50 1.84 -16.27 -13.80
C ASP A 50 2.43 -16.91 -12.55
N ARG A 51 3.71 -17.27 -12.51
CA ARG A 51 4.36 -17.79 -11.29
C ARG A 51 4.25 -16.83 -10.10
N ALA A 52 4.19 -15.53 -10.33
CA ALA A 52 4.06 -14.53 -9.27
C ALA A 52 2.60 -14.18 -8.95
N GLU A 53 1.70 -14.28 -9.93
CA GLU A 53 0.27 -13.99 -9.76
C GLU A 53 -0.51 -15.21 -9.21
N ASP A 54 -0.09 -16.42 -9.59
CA ASP A 54 -0.61 -17.68 -9.10
C ASP A 54 -0.03 -17.98 -7.71
N ARG A 55 -0.92 -18.19 -6.75
CA ARG A 55 -0.55 -18.23 -5.33
C ARG A 55 0.13 -19.53 -4.93
N GLU A 56 -0.25 -20.66 -5.51
CA GLU A 56 0.41 -21.94 -5.21
C GLU A 56 1.84 -21.92 -5.77
N ARG A 57 1.99 -21.45 -7.01
CA ARG A 57 3.31 -21.32 -7.65
C ARG A 57 4.20 -20.30 -6.92
N PHE A 58 3.61 -19.19 -6.48
CA PHE A 58 4.33 -18.18 -5.73
C PHE A 58 4.78 -18.71 -4.36
N GLN A 59 3.90 -19.36 -3.60
CA GLN A 59 4.25 -19.98 -2.31
C GLN A 59 5.40 -20.98 -2.45
N GLN A 60 5.37 -21.83 -3.48
CA GLN A 60 6.46 -22.77 -3.77
C GLN A 60 7.80 -22.05 -4.02
N ALA A 61 7.79 -20.91 -4.72
CA ALA A 61 8.99 -20.11 -4.95
C ALA A 61 9.51 -19.48 -3.65
N VAL A 62 8.62 -18.97 -2.80
CA VAL A 62 8.97 -18.42 -1.48
C VAL A 62 9.56 -19.48 -0.58
N ASP A 63 8.91 -20.65 -0.47
CA ASP A 63 9.37 -21.78 0.35
C ASP A 63 10.75 -22.26 -0.10
N ARG A 64 10.95 -22.36 -1.42
CA ARG A 64 12.24 -22.73 -2.01
C ARG A 64 13.35 -21.74 -1.64
N LEU A 65 13.03 -20.46 -1.61
CA LEU A 65 13.96 -19.39 -1.23
C LEU A 65 14.07 -19.18 0.28
N GLN A 66 13.27 -19.90 1.08
CA GLN A 66 13.20 -19.79 2.54
C GLN A 66 12.94 -18.35 3.00
N LEU A 67 12.04 -17.66 2.29
CA LEU A 67 11.61 -16.32 2.65
C LEU A 67 10.43 -16.38 3.63
N LEU A 68 10.34 -15.37 4.50
CA LEU A 68 9.21 -15.28 5.42
C LEU A 68 7.99 -14.71 4.70
N GLN A 69 6.84 -15.36 4.90
CA GLN A 69 5.53 -14.84 4.57
C GLN A 69 4.64 -14.84 5.80
N PRO A 70 3.61 -13.98 5.84
CA PRO A 70 2.55 -14.13 6.83
C PRO A 70 1.95 -15.53 6.73
N GLU A 71 1.55 -16.09 7.87
CA GLU A 71 0.75 -17.32 7.87
C GLU A 71 -0.48 -17.12 7.00
N ASN A 72 -0.69 -18.02 6.04
CA ASN A 72 -1.71 -17.83 5.03
C ASN A 72 -2.37 -19.16 4.63
N ALA A 73 -3.55 -19.07 4.03
CA ALA A 73 -4.23 -20.20 3.41
C ALA A 73 -5.08 -19.75 2.22
N THR A 74 -5.12 -20.59 1.19
CA THR A 74 -6.02 -20.42 0.05
C THR A 74 -7.29 -21.25 0.26
N VAL A 75 -8.45 -20.63 0.16
CA VAL A 75 -9.75 -21.24 0.41
C VAL A 75 -10.74 -20.95 -0.71
N THR A 76 -11.66 -21.88 -0.95
CA THR A 76 -12.68 -21.74 -2.01
C THR A 76 -14.10 -21.68 -1.47
N THR A 77 -14.31 -22.18 -0.24
CA THR A 77 -15.61 -22.15 0.42
C THR A 77 -15.53 -21.41 1.76
N MET A 78 -16.68 -20.91 2.21
CA MET A 78 -16.78 -20.25 3.51
C MET A 78 -16.42 -21.20 4.66
N GLU A 79 -16.82 -22.47 4.58
CA GLU A 79 -16.52 -23.48 5.60
C GLU A 79 -15.01 -23.71 5.72
N GLN A 80 -14.30 -23.84 4.59
CA GLN A 80 -12.84 -23.92 4.56
C GLN A 80 -12.20 -22.66 5.15
N ALA A 81 -12.74 -21.48 4.81
CA ALA A 81 -12.25 -20.21 5.33
C ALA A 81 -12.35 -20.13 6.86
N ILE A 82 -13.47 -20.57 7.44
CA ILE A 82 -13.68 -20.58 8.88
C ILE A 82 -12.72 -21.57 9.56
N GLU A 83 -12.54 -22.77 9.00
CA GLU A 83 -11.59 -23.74 9.53
C GLU A 83 -10.16 -23.18 9.53
N LYS A 84 -9.71 -22.66 8.39
CA LYS A 84 -8.36 -22.09 8.24
C LYS A 84 -8.17 -20.80 9.04
N SER A 85 -9.20 -20.01 9.26
CA SER A 85 -9.12 -18.81 10.10
C SER A 85 -8.75 -19.13 11.56
N LYS A 86 -9.10 -20.33 12.05
CA LYS A 86 -8.75 -20.77 13.41
C LYS A 86 -7.29 -21.20 13.53
N GLU A 87 -6.71 -21.68 12.44
CA GLU A 87 -5.29 -22.04 12.36
C GLU A 87 -4.41 -20.78 12.29
N ILE A 88 -4.74 -19.85 11.39
CA ILE A 88 -3.97 -18.61 11.16
C ILE A 88 -4.20 -17.57 12.28
N GLY A 89 -5.44 -17.45 12.75
CA GLY A 89 -5.86 -16.51 13.77
C GLY A 89 -6.18 -15.09 13.25
N PHE A 90 -7.14 -14.44 13.90
CA PHE A 90 -7.56 -13.06 13.60
C PHE A 90 -6.69 -11.98 14.25
N PRO A 91 -6.57 -10.78 13.67
CA PRO A 91 -7.19 -10.33 12.42
C PRO A 91 -6.57 -10.95 11.16
N LEU A 92 -7.37 -11.06 10.10
CA LEU A 92 -6.97 -11.60 8.79
C LEU A 92 -7.17 -10.56 7.70
N VAL A 93 -6.30 -10.56 6.70
CA VAL A 93 -6.55 -9.88 5.42
C VAL A 93 -7.13 -10.90 4.46
N VAL A 94 -8.33 -10.63 3.97
CA VAL A 94 -9.01 -11.47 2.98
C VAL A 94 -8.79 -10.86 1.61
N ARG A 95 -8.27 -11.66 0.67
CA ARG A 95 -7.85 -11.16 -0.65
C ARG A 95 -8.35 -12.06 -1.79
N PRO A 96 -9.13 -11.53 -2.74
CA PRO A 96 -9.45 -12.26 -3.96
C PRO A 96 -8.20 -12.44 -4.84
N SER A 97 -8.14 -13.54 -5.60
CA SER A 97 -7.09 -13.74 -6.61
C SER A 97 -7.32 -12.92 -7.90
N TYR A 98 -6.25 -12.63 -8.66
CA TYR A 98 -6.29 -11.96 -9.98
C TYR A 98 -6.93 -10.55 -10.02
N VAL A 99 -6.86 -9.81 -8.91
CA VAL A 99 -7.33 -8.43 -8.78
C VAL A 99 -6.17 -7.43 -8.76
N LEU A 100 -6.46 -6.18 -9.13
CA LEU A 100 -5.53 -5.05 -9.04
C LEU A 100 -6.08 -4.04 -8.03
N GLY A 101 -5.19 -3.36 -7.29
CA GLY A 101 -5.57 -2.25 -6.41
C GLY A 101 -6.31 -2.71 -5.15
N GLY A 102 -6.09 -3.96 -4.73
CA GLY A 102 -6.76 -4.51 -3.55
C GLY A 102 -8.28 -4.63 -3.68
N ARG A 103 -8.82 -4.77 -4.90
CA ARG A 103 -10.27 -4.79 -5.11
C ARG A 103 -10.94 -5.87 -4.26
N ALA A 104 -11.95 -5.46 -3.49
CA ALA A 104 -12.64 -6.32 -2.54
C ALA A 104 -11.72 -7.00 -1.51
N MET A 105 -10.55 -6.44 -1.21
CA MET A 105 -9.77 -6.84 -0.04
C MET A 105 -10.38 -6.24 1.23
N GLU A 106 -10.38 -6.99 2.32
CA GLU A 106 -10.90 -6.52 3.60
C GLU A 106 -10.10 -7.10 4.78
N ILE A 107 -9.94 -6.31 5.85
CA ILE A 107 -9.41 -6.81 7.12
C ILE A 107 -10.59 -7.30 7.95
N VAL A 108 -10.63 -8.59 8.27
CA VAL A 108 -11.65 -9.21 9.10
C VAL A 108 -11.09 -9.48 10.50
N TYR A 109 -11.87 -9.14 11.53
CA TYR A 109 -11.42 -9.18 12.91
C TYR A 109 -11.95 -10.40 13.69
N ASP A 110 -12.99 -11.04 13.17
CA ASP A 110 -13.59 -12.23 13.77
C ASP A 110 -14.33 -13.10 12.73
N GLU A 111 -14.86 -14.24 13.18
CA GLU A 111 -15.60 -15.18 12.35
C GLU A 111 -16.88 -14.56 11.75
N GLN A 112 -17.54 -13.65 12.47
CA GLN A 112 -18.77 -13.01 11.99
C GLN A 112 -18.48 -12.08 10.82
N ASP A 113 -17.42 -11.30 10.90
CA ASP A 113 -16.94 -10.46 9.81
C ASP A 113 -16.50 -11.29 8.60
N LEU A 114 -15.79 -12.40 8.81
CA LEU A 114 -15.40 -13.33 7.75
C LEU A 114 -16.60 -13.92 7.01
N ARG A 115 -17.61 -14.42 7.74
CA ARG A 115 -18.85 -14.97 7.15
C ARG A 115 -19.56 -13.95 6.28
N ARG A 116 -19.65 -12.71 6.77
CA ARG A 116 -20.31 -11.65 6.01
C ARG A 116 -19.51 -11.28 4.76
N TYR A 117 -18.18 -11.17 4.85
CA TYR A 117 -17.34 -10.96 3.67
C TYR A 117 -17.64 -12.01 2.57
N PHE A 118 -17.73 -13.29 2.94
CA PHE A 118 -18.05 -14.36 1.98
C PHE A 118 -19.44 -14.23 1.36
N ASN A 119 -20.44 -13.78 2.13
CA ASN A 119 -21.80 -13.57 1.62
C ASN A 119 -21.92 -12.34 0.70
N GLU A 120 -21.18 -11.27 0.97
CA GLU A 120 -21.31 -9.99 0.27
C GLU A 120 -20.32 -9.85 -0.90
N ALA A 121 -19.04 -10.19 -0.68
CA ALA A 121 -17.93 -9.85 -1.57
C ALA A 121 -17.54 -10.96 -2.56
N VAL A 122 -17.65 -12.24 -2.17
CA VAL A 122 -17.22 -13.37 -3.03
C VAL A 122 -18.11 -13.56 -4.25
N SER A 123 -19.35 -13.06 -4.22
CA SER A 123 -20.22 -12.99 -5.40
C SER A 123 -19.62 -12.22 -6.59
N VAL A 124 -18.62 -11.38 -6.34
CA VAL A 124 -17.92 -10.56 -7.35
C VAL A 124 -16.70 -11.28 -7.94
N SER A 125 -16.20 -12.35 -7.31
CA SER A 125 -15.03 -13.10 -7.77
C SER A 125 -15.48 -14.36 -8.54
N ASN A 126 -15.23 -14.39 -9.85
CA ASN A 126 -15.55 -15.51 -10.74
C ASN A 126 -14.79 -16.78 -10.30
N GLU A 127 -15.42 -17.66 -9.52
CA GLU A 127 -14.92 -19.00 -9.12
C GLU A 127 -13.47 -19.05 -8.59
N SER A 128 -12.89 -17.90 -8.24
CA SER A 128 -11.47 -17.77 -7.97
C SER A 128 -11.21 -17.96 -6.48
N PRO A 129 -10.12 -18.65 -6.10
CA PRO A 129 -9.78 -18.82 -4.70
C PRO A 129 -9.58 -17.49 -3.96
N VAL A 130 -9.96 -17.48 -2.68
CA VAL A 130 -9.77 -16.37 -1.75
C VAL A 130 -8.60 -16.70 -0.83
N LEU A 131 -7.70 -15.75 -0.64
CA LEU A 131 -6.56 -15.87 0.27
C LEU A 131 -6.94 -15.30 1.64
N LEU A 132 -6.55 -16.00 2.69
CA LEU A 132 -6.56 -15.55 4.07
C LEU A 132 -5.10 -15.36 4.49
N ASP A 133 -4.70 -14.12 4.76
CA ASP A 133 -3.38 -13.81 5.31
C ASP A 133 -3.52 -13.33 6.75
N ARG A 134 -2.58 -13.72 7.61
CA ARG A 134 -2.41 -13.10 8.92
C ARG A 134 -2.19 -11.60 8.74
N PHE A 135 -3.03 -10.77 9.36
CA PHE A 135 -2.80 -9.32 9.33
C PHE A 135 -1.62 -8.96 10.24
N LEU A 136 -0.58 -8.40 9.64
CA LEU A 136 0.60 -7.91 10.34
C LEU A 136 0.32 -6.50 10.91
N ASP A 137 -0.38 -6.45 12.03
CA ASP A 137 -0.67 -5.17 12.74
C ASP A 137 0.63 -4.46 13.16
N ASP A 138 0.65 -3.14 13.11
CA ASP A 138 1.81 -2.28 13.43
C ASP A 138 3.08 -2.60 12.61
N ALA A 139 2.92 -3.10 11.38
CA ALA A 139 4.04 -3.35 10.46
C ALA A 139 4.27 -2.17 9.51
N THR A 140 5.54 -1.86 9.20
CA THR A 140 5.92 -0.87 8.19
C THR A 140 5.87 -1.50 6.81
N GLU A 141 5.10 -0.94 5.87
CA GLU A 141 5.05 -1.42 4.49
C GLU A 141 6.17 -0.78 3.65
N VAL A 142 6.76 -1.57 2.75
CA VAL A 142 7.88 -1.15 1.90
C VAL A 142 7.66 -1.61 0.47
N ASP A 143 7.78 -0.69 -0.47
CA ASP A 143 7.85 -0.99 -1.90
C ASP A 143 9.30 -0.93 -2.39
N ILE A 144 9.71 -1.90 -3.21
CA ILE A 144 10.99 -1.88 -3.90
C ILE A 144 10.77 -2.11 -5.38
N ASP A 145 11.13 -1.10 -6.19
CA ASP A 145 11.20 -1.23 -7.65
C ASP A 145 12.61 -1.62 -8.05
N ALA A 146 12.74 -2.62 -8.93
CA ALA A 146 14.04 -3.12 -9.41
C ALA A 146 13.99 -3.52 -10.90
N ILE A 147 15.17 -3.62 -11.50
CA ILE A 147 15.35 -4.12 -12.87
C ILE A 147 16.27 -5.33 -12.84
N CYS A 148 15.86 -6.41 -13.50
CA CYS A 148 16.67 -7.61 -13.69
C CYS A 148 16.87 -7.86 -15.20
N ASP A 149 18.10 -8.09 -15.64
CA ASP A 149 18.41 -8.51 -17.01
C ASP A 149 18.72 -10.00 -17.14
N GLY A 150 18.71 -10.72 -16.02
CA GLY A 150 19.06 -12.14 -15.93
C GLY A 150 20.49 -12.43 -15.54
N GLU A 151 21.36 -11.42 -15.57
CA GLU A 151 22.73 -11.49 -15.08
C GLU A 151 22.88 -10.71 -13.78
N ARG A 152 22.16 -9.60 -13.65
CA ARG A 152 22.19 -8.70 -12.51
C ARG A 152 20.80 -8.17 -12.19
N VAL A 153 20.62 -7.85 -10.91
CA VAL A 153 19.50 -7.05 -10.40
C VAL A 153 20.04 -5.70 -9.94
N VAL A 154 19.39 -4.62 -10.35
CA VAL A 154 19.68 -3.26 -9.85
C VAL A 154 18.43 -2.69 -9.24
N ILE A 155 18.55 -2.31 -7.97
CA ILE A 155 17.48 -1.63 -7.23
C ILE A 155 17.27 -0.25 -7.84
N GLY A 156 16.03 0.02 -8.23
CA GLY A 156 15.58 1.32 -8.70
C GLY A 156 15.31 2.26 -7.54
N GLY A 157 14.64 1.78 -6.48
CA GLY A 157 14.43 2.54 -5.26
C GLY A 157 13.68 1.75 -4.20
N ILE A 158 13.99 2.04 -2.93
CA ILE A 158 13.31 1.52 -1.75
C ILE A 158 12.45 2.63 -1.17
N MET A 159 11.15 2.36 -1.02
CA MET A 159 10.15 3.31 -0.56
C MET A 159 9.53 2.82 0.74
N GLU A 160 9.74 3.55 1.82
CA GLU A 160 9.10 3.29 3.11
C GLU A 160 7.75 4.02 3.16
N HIS A 161 6.68 3.32 3.48
CA HIS A 161 5.36 3.93 3.61
C HIS A 161 5.23 4.68 4.94
N ILE A 162 4.39 5.71 4.96
CA ILE A 162 4.05 6.45 6.18
C ILE A 162 2.95 5.69 6.94
N GLU A 163 1.92 5.25 6.22
CA GLU A 163 0.90 4.36 6.75
C GLU A 163 1.46 2.94 6.94
N GLN A 164 0.90 2.24 7.93
CA GLN A 164 1.23 0.85 8.19
C GLN A 164 0.69 -0.10 7.11
N ALA A 165 1.26 -1.29 7.06
CA ALA A 165 0.72 -2.39 6.28
C ALA A 165 -0.77 -2.61 6.64
N GLY A 166 -1.62 -2.71 5.61
CA GLY A 166 -3.08 -2.73 5.77
C GLY A 166 -3.77 -1.50 5.20
N VAL A 167 -3.04 -0.39 5.04
CA VAL A 167 -3.40 0.63 4.06
C VAL A 167 -2.71 0.26 2.75
N HIS A 168 -3.50 0.16 1.68
CA HIS A 168 -2.98 -0.27 0.39
C HIS A 168 -1.88 0.69 -0.12
N SER A 169 -0.74 0.17 -0.61
CA SER A 169 0.39 0.93 -1.18
C SER A 169 0.03 2.09 -2.11
N GLY A 170 -1.03 1.91 -2.89
CA GLY A 170 -1.58 2.92 -3.79
C GLY A 170 -2.18 4.15 -3.09
N ASP A 171 -2.68 4.00 -1.87
CA ASP A 171 -3.27 5.05 -1.03
C ASP A 171 -2.34 5.51 0.11
N SER A 172 -1.24 4.80 0.37
CA SER A 172 -0.25 5.21 1.37
C SER A 172 0.65 6.32 0.83
N ALA A 173 1.02 7.28 1.65
CA ALA A 173 2.17 8.13 1.38
C ALA A 173 3.46 7.30 1.49
N CYS A 174 4.52 7.68 0.79
CA CYS A 174 5.81 6.98 0.91
C CYS A 174 7.02 7.90 0.73
N SER A 175 8.15 7.48 1.29
CA SER A 175 9.41 8.23 1.28
C SER A 175 10.51 7.47 0.55
N LEU A 176 11.26 8.19 -0.30
CA LEU A 176 12.51 7.75 -0.91
C LEU A 176 13.59 8.82 -0.64
N PRO A 177 14.68 8.49 0.08
CA PRO A 177 14.94 7.21 0.74
C PRO A 177 14.01 6.98 1.94
N ALA A 178 14.07 5.78 2.51
CA ALA A 178 13.44 5.43 3.78
C ALA A 178 13.81 6.44 4.90
N TYR A 179 12.87 6.72 5.80
CA TYR A 179 13.00 7.77 6.83
C TYR A 179 13.13 7.21 8.25
N THR A 180 12.77 5.95 8.50
CA THR A 180 12.97 5.28 9.80
C THR A 180 13.65 3.91 9.70
N LEU A 181 13.52 3.20 8.57
CA LEU A 181 14.07 1.84 8.44
C LEU A 181 15.60 1.83 8.55
N SER A 182 16.11 0.87 9.33
CA SER A 182 17.55 0.65 9.46
C SER A 182 18.16 0.19 8.14
N GLN A 183 19.44 0.53 7.93
CA GLN A 183 20.18 0.09 6.74
C GLN A 183 20.25 -1.44 6.65
N GLU A 184 20.41 -2.13 7.80
CA GLU A 184 20.45 -3.59 7.88
C GLU A 184 19.18 -4.24 7.33
N ILE A 185 17.99 -3.73 7.71
CA ILE A 185 16.71 -4.24 7.21
C ILE A 185 16.55 -3.95 5.72
N GLN A 186 16.97 -2.76 5.27
CA GLN A 186 16.97 -2.43 3.85
C GLN A 186 17.87 -3.38 3.05
N ASP A 187 19.06 -3.71 3.55
CA ASP A 187 19.99 -4.64 2.89
C ASP A 187 19.44 -6.07 2.85
N LYS A 188 18.78 -6.54 3.93
CA LYS A 188 18.04 -7.81 3.93
C LYS A 188 16.98 -7.84 2.83
N MET A 189 16.21 -6.76 2.65
CA MET A 189 15.24 -6.67 1.56
C MET A 189 15.91 -6.65 0.18
N ARG A 190 17.04 -5.94 -0.01
CA ARG A 190 17.81 -5.95 -1.28
C ARG A 190 18.19 -7.37 -1.69
N GLU A 191 18.72 -8.17 -0.74
CA GLU A 191 19.07 -9.57 -0.99
C GLU A 191 17.85 -10.43 -1.36
N GLN A 192 16.72 -10.21 -0.68
CA GLN A 192 15.47 -10.93 -0.99
C GLN A 192 14.95 -10.59 -2.38
N VAL A 193 14.98 -9.31 -2.77
CA VAL A 193 14.61 -8.86 -4.12
C VAL A 193 15.47 -9.51 -5.19
N GLU A 194 16.79 -9.58 -4.97
CA GLU A 194 17.69 -10.22 -5.91
C GLU A 194 17.38 -11.72 -6.09
N LYS A 195 17.19 -12.44 -4.98
CA LYS A 195 16.81 -13.87 -5.01
C LYS A 195 15.49 -14.10 -5.75
N LEU A 196 14.49 -13.28 -5.47
CA LEU A 196 13.18 -13.36 -6.11
C LEU A 196 13.26 -13.08 -7.62
N ALA A 197 14.04 -12.07 -8.02
CA ALA A 197 14.21 -11.71 -9.42
C ALA A 197 14.76 -12.87 -10.26
N PHE A 198 15.76 -13.58 -9.73
CA PHE A 198 16.37 -14.72 -10.40
C PHE A 198 15.46 -15.95 -10.40
N GLU A 199 14.85 -16.31 -9.26
CA GLU A 199 13.97 -17.48 -9.16
C GLU A 199 12.72 -17.34 -10.07
N LEU A 200 12.13 -16.14 -10.09
CA LEU A 200 10.97 -15.84 -10.93
C LEU A 200 11.35 -15.61 -12.40
N GLY A 201 12.64 -15.54 -12.73
CA GLY A 201 13.10 -15.36 -14.11
C GLY A 201 12.71 -13.99 -14.69
N VAL A 202 12.75 -12.95 -13.86
CA VAL A 202 12.42 -11.58 -14.25
C VAL A 202 13.36 -11.10 -15.36
N ARG A 203 12.80 -10.42 -16.36
CA ARG A 203 13.53 -9.73 -17.44
C ARG A 203 12.86 -8.38 -17.70
N GLY A 204 13.44 -7.31 -17.20
CA GLY A 204 12.84 -5.98 -17.17
C GLY A 204 12.50 -5.54 -15.74
N LEU A 205 11.39 -4.82 -15.58
CA LEU A 205 10.95 -4.28 -14.29
C LEU A 205 10.30 -5.36 -13.42
N MET A 206 10.49 -5.23 -12.12
CA MET A 206 9.69 -5.85 -11.09
C MET A 206 9.47 -4.89 -9.92
N ASN A 207 8.43 -5.16 -9.15
CA ASN A 207 8.14 -4.53 -7.88
C ASN A 207 7.93 -5.63 -6.82
N THR A 208 8.39 -5.37 -5.61
CA THR A 208 8.20 -6.26 -4.46
C THR A 208 7.68 -5.46 -3.28
N GLN A 209 6.69 -6.00 -2.59
CA GLN A 209 6.13 -5.41 -1.39
C GLN A 209 6.49 -6.24 -0.16
N PHE A 210 6.98 -5.57 0.88
CA PHE A 210 7.34 -6.16 2.15
C PHE A 210 6.57 -5.50 3.30
N ALA A 211 6.40 -6.24 4.38
CA ALA A 211 6.03 -5.72 5.69
C ALA A 211 7.18 -5.98 6.66
N VAL A 212 7.61 -4.95 7.38
CA VAL A 212 8.63 -5.03 8.43
C VAL A 212 7.96 -4.95 9.78
N LYS A 213 8.09 -6.01 10.58
CA LYS A 213 7.54 -6.08 11.94
C LYS A 213 8.55 -6.75 12.87
N ASP A 214 8.81 -6.13 14.02
CA ASP A 214 9.75 -6.66 15.03
C ASP A 214 11.14 -7.03 14.45
N ASN A 215 11.64 -6.21 13.51
CA ASN A 215 12.86 -6.44 12.71
C ASN A 215 12.85 -7.69 11.80
N GLU A 216 11.69 -8.33 11.62
CA GLU A 216 11.50 -9.36 10.61
C GLU A 216 10.89 -8.78 9.33
N VAL A 217 11.32 -9.34 8.19
CA VAL A 217 10.92 -8.91 6.85
C VAL A 217 10.01 -9.98 6.27
N TYR A 218 8.74 -9.66 6.15
CA TYR A 218 7.70 -10.51 5.59
C TYR A 218 7.41 -10.09 4.14
N LEU A 219 7.40 -11.05 3.23
CA LEU A 219 7.04 -10.83 1.84
C LEU A 219 5.51 -10.75 1.69
N ILE A 220 5.00 -9.67 1.11
CA ILE A 220 3.57 -9.50 0.81
C ILE A 220 3.28 -10.05 -0.59
N GLU A 221 3.89 -9.46 -1.62
CA GLU A 221 3.70 -9.87 -3.00
C GLU A 221 4.87 -9.46 -3.90
N VAL A 222 4.95 -10.08 -5.08
CA VAL A 222 5.86 -9.70 -6.16
C VAL A 222 5.06 -9.45 -7.43
N ASN A 223 5.31 -8.29 -8.05
CA ASN A 223 4.73 -7.87 -9.30
C ASN A 223 5.82 -7.88 -10.38
N PRO A 224 5.94 -8.90 -11.23
CA PRO A 224 7.01 -9.02 -12.24
C PRO A 224 6.73 -8.16 -13.49
N ARG A 225 6.37 -6.90 -13.25
CA ARG A 225 5.93 -5.90 -14.23
C ARG A 225 6.25 -4.49 -13.74
N ALA A 226 5.93 -3.49 -14.55
CA ALA A 226 5.98 -2.11 -14.08
C ALA A 226 4.92 -1.87 -12.99
N ALA A 227 5.35 -1.26 -11.88
CA ALA A 227 4.46 -0.74 -10.84
C ALA A 227 4.13 0.74 -11.06
N ARG A 228 3.11 1.22 -10.36
CA ARG A 228 2.68 2.62 -10.41
C ARG A 228 3.74 3.59 -9.87
N THR A 229 4.64 3.10 -9.02
CA THR A 229 5.73 3.84 -8.35
C THR A 229 6.91 4.14 -9.26
N VAL A 230 7.06 3.43 -10.38
CA VAL A 230 8.20 3.57 -11.31
C VAL A 230 8.41 5.03 -11.79
N PRO A 231 7.36 5.80 -12.16
CA PRO A 231 7.52 7.22 -12.50
C PRO A 231 8.05 8.07 -11.34
N PHE A 232 7.54 7.86 -10.11
CA PHE A 232 8.01 8.54 -8.90
C PHE A 232 9.48 8.22 -8.62
N VAL A 233 9.84 6.94 -8.60
CA VAL A 233 11.24 6.49 -8.39
C VAL A 233 12.16 7.05 -9.47
N SER A 234 11.72 7.03 -10.73
CA SER A 234 12.51 7.59 -11.84
C SER A 234 12.75 9.10 -11.70
N LYS A 235 11.78 9.83 -11.14
CA LYS A 235 11.93 11.27 -10.88
C LYS A 235 12.81 11.55 -9.67
N ALA A 236 12.68 10.78 -8.60
CA ALA A 236 13.49 10.92 -7.40
C ALA A 236 14.97 10.63 -7.68
N THR A 237 15.27 9.55 -8.41
CA THR A 237 16.64 9.10 -8.69
C THR A 237 17.27 9.72 -9.94
N GLY A 238 16.45 10.29 -10.83
CA GLY A 238 16.89 10.74 -12.14
C GLY A 238 17.14 9.61 -13.16
N ALA A 239 17.02 8.34 -12.76
CA ALA A 239 17.16 7.19 -13.65
C ALA A 239 15.84 6.91 -14.37
N PRO A 240 15.79 6.88 -15.72
CA PRO A 240 14.56 6.57 -16.44
C PRO A 240 14.31 5.05 -16.46
N LEU A 241 13.87 4.48 -15.33
CA LEU A 241 13.79 3.03 -15.11
C LEU A 241 13.00 2.30 -16.21
N ALA A 242 11.86 2.85 -16.64
CA ALA A 242 11.08 2.28 -17.74
C ALA A 242 11.85 2.25 -19.08
N LYS A 243 12.72 3.24 -19.36
CA LYS A 243 13.56 3.21 -20.57
C LYS A 243 14.66 2.15 -20.46
N ILE A 244 15.27 2.04 -19.28
CA ILE A 244 16.34 1.09 -19.00
C ILE A 244 15.81 -0.34 -19.12
N ALA A 245 14.69 -0.63 -18.45
CA ALA A 245 14.06 -1.94 -18.49
C ALA A 245 13.49 -2.28 -19.87
N ALA A 246 12.95 -1.32 -20.63
CA ALA A 246 12.53 -1.58 -22.01
C ALA A 246 13.68 -2.05 -22.90
N ARG A 247 14.87 -1.47 -22.72
CA ARG A 247 16.09 -1.89 -23.42
C ARG A 247 16.58 -3.26 -22.95
N VAL A 248 16.47 -3.56 -21.65
CA VAL A 248 16.71 -4.92 -21.11
C VAL A 248 15.80 -5.94 -21.78
N MET A 249 14.48 -5.66 -21.87
CA MET A 249 13.53 -6.55 -22.52
C MET A 249 13.84 -6.74 -24.01
N ALA A 250 14.46 -5.75 -24.66
CA ALA A 250 14.92 -5.82 -26.04
C ALA A 250 16.32 -6.43 -26.23
N GLY A 251 16.97 -6.89 -25.14
CA GLY A 251 18.25 -7.61 -25.17
C GLY A 251 19.50 -6.79 -24.83
N GLN A 252 19.38 -5.53 -24.40
CA GLN A 252 20.52 -4.73 -23.96
C GLN A 252 20.70 -4.83 -22.44
N THR A 253 21.78 -5.45 -21.98
CA THR A 253 22.04 -5.69 -20.54
C THR A 253 22.23 -4.39 -19.76
N LEU A 254 22.06 -4.44 -18.45
CA LEU A 254 22.28 -3.33 -17.52
C LEU A 254 23.74 -2.83 -17.59
N GLU A 255 24.69 -3.76 -17.76
CA GLU A 255 26.10 -3.46 -17.98
C GLU A 255 26.32 -2.62 -19.25
N GLN A 256 25.73 -3.03 -20.37
CA GLN A 256 25.80 -2.28 -21.64
C GLN A 256 25.14 -0.90 -21.58
N GLN A 257 24.19 -0.71 -20.67
CA GLN A 257 23.52 0.57 -20.43
C GLN A 257 24.25 1.43 -19.39
N GLY A 258 25.25 0.90 -18.67
CA GLY A 258 25.94 1.59 -17.59
C GLY A 258 25.10 1.81 -16.33
N PHE A 259 23.97 1.10 -16.18
CA PHE A 259 23.11 1.18 -15.00
C PHE A 259 23.33 -0.05 -14.12
N THR A 260 24.42 -0.06 -13.37
CA THR A 260 24.91 -1.25 -12.64
C THR A 260 24.82 -1.11 -11.12
N LYS A 261 24.41 0.05 -10.61
CA LYS A 261 24.33 0.39 -9.19
C LYS A 261 23.05 1.16 -8.88
N GLU A 262 22.52 0.93 -7.69
CA GLU A 262 21.43 1.72 -7.11
C GLU A 262 21.87 3.18 -6.94
N ILE A 263 20.93 4.11 -7.19
CA ILE A 263 21.13 5.55 -7.00
C ILE A 263 20.39 5.96 -5.73
N ILE A 264 21.13 6.43 -4.72
CA ILE A 264 20.56 7.04 -3.52
C ILE A 264 20.62 8.57 -3.66
N PRO A 265 19.48 9.27 -3.79
CA PRO A 265 19.47 10.73 -3.93
C PRO A 265 19.97 11.43 -2.65
N PRO A 266 20.59 12.62 -2.77
CA PRO A 266 21.04 13.41 -1.62
C PRO A 266 19.91 14.24 -0.97
N TYR A 267 18.66 13.96 -1.30
CA TYR A 267 17.45 14.66 -0.86
C TYR A 267 16.32 13.66 -0.63
N TYR A 268 15.32 14.06 0.15
CA TYR A 268 14.09 13.30 0.32
C TYR A 268 13.10 13.62 -0.79
N SER A 269 12.47 12.58 -1.31
CA SER A 269 11.31 12.63 -2.18
C SER A 269 10.16 11.91 -1.47
N VAL A 270 9.04 12.59 -1.27
CA VAL A 270 7.84 12.02 -0.65
C VAL A 270 6.72 12.02 -1.68
N LYS A 271 6.06 10.88 -1.83
CA LYS A 271 4.81 10.75 -2.60
C LYS A 271 3.63 10.84 -1.63
N GLU A 272 2.63 11.63 -1.98
CA GLU A 272 1.34 11.68 -1.29
C GLU A 272 0.20 11.48 -2.32
N VAL A 273 -1.00 11.10 -1.86
CA VAL A 273 -2.13 10.73 -2.71
C VAL A 273 -3.31 11.69 -2.60
N VAL A 274 -4.14 11.73 -3.66
CA VAL A 274 -5.39 12.48 -3.70
C VAL A 274 -6.58 11.52 -3.74
N LEU A 275 -7.39 11.58 -2.68
CA LEU A 275 -8.55 10.70 -2.46
C LEU A 275 -9.85 11.37 -2.95
N PRO A 276 -10.75 10.61 -3.63
CA PRO A 276 -11.95 11.17 -4.24
C PRO A 276 -13.14 11.29 -3.28
N PHE A 277 -12.95 11.15 -1.97
CA PHE A 277 -14.06 11.08 -1.01
C PHE A 277 -14.97 12.32 -1.05
N ASN A 278 -14.43 13.50 -1.36
CA ASN A 278 -15.21 14.73 -1.53
C ASN A 278 -16.23 14.66 -2.69
N LYS A 279 -16.04 13.76 -3.66
CA LYS A 279 -16.99 13.50 -4.76
C LYS A 279 -18.12 12.56 -4.34
N PHE A 280 -17.93 11.81 -3.25
CA PHE A 280 -18.85 10.76 -2.80
C PHE A 280 -19.21 10.93 -1.32
N PRO A 281 -20.00 11.96 -0.95
CA PRO A 281 -20.27 12.29 0.46
C PRO A 281 -21.02 11.20 1.25
N GLY A 282 -21.60 10.22 0.57
CA GLY A 282 -22.23 9.04 1.20
C GLY A 282 -21.23 7.95 1.63
N VAL A 283 -19.99 8.03 1.15
CA VAL A 283 -18.90 7.10 1.46
C VAL A 283 -18.20 7.53 2.76
N ASP A 284 -17.64 6.57 3.45
CA ASP A 284 -16.77 6.79 4.61
C ASP A 284 -15.35 7.12 4.14
N PRO A 285 -14.78 8.31 4.48
CA PRO A 285 -13.41 8.66 4.09
C PRO A 285 -12.40 7.97 4.99
N LEU A 286 -12.23 6.65 4.79
CA LEU A 286 -11.35 5.78 5.55
C LEU A 286 -10.39 5.04 4.62
N LEU A 287 -9.12 5.00 5.01
CA LEU A 287 -8.08 4.21 4.35
C LEU A 287 -8.22 2.72 4.69
N GLY A 288 -7.71 1.85 3.83
CA GLY A 288 -7.78 0.41 4.07
C GLY A 288 -7.07 -0.39 2.97
N PRO A 289 -7.32 -1.71 2.91
CA PRO A 289 -6.55 -2.62 2.05
C PRO A 289 -6.93 -2.56 0.56
N GLU A 290 -7.97 -1.82 0.20
CA GLU A 290 -8.35 -1.52 -1.19
C GLU A 290 -7.95 -0.08 -1.53
N MET A 291 -7.46 0.15 -2.75
CA MET A 291 -7.07 1.46 -3.26
C MET A 291 -8.28 2.29 -3.70
N ARG A 292 -8.32 3.58 -3.33
CA ARG A 292 -9.36 4.53 -3.73
C ARG A 292 -8.81 5.83 -4.32
N SER A 293 -7.53 6.14 -4.13
CA SER A 293 -6.90 7.34 -4.66
C SER A 293 -6.97 7.39 -6.19
N THR A 294 -6.98 8.62 -6.70
CA THR A 294 -7.11 8.89 -8.15
C THR A 294 -5.88 9.55 -8.76
N GLY A 295 -4.97 10.05 -7.91
CA GLY A 295 -3.74 10.69 -8.32
C GLY A 295 -2.77 10.81 -7.16
N GLU A 296 -1.59 11.33 -7.47
CA GLU A 296 -0.47 11.47 -6.55
C GLU A 296 0.29 12.78 -6.82
N VAL A 297 1.00 13.25 -5.81
CA VAL A 297 1.91 14.40 -5.88
C VAL A 297 3.25 14.02 -5.28
N MET A 298 4.29 14.80 -5.62
CA MET A 298 5.65 14.58 -5.15
C MET A 298 6.20 15.83 -4.47
N GLY A 299 6.55 15.73 -3.19
CA GLY A 299 7.31 16.74 -2.46
C GLY A 299 8.80 16.39 -2.44
N VAL A 300 9.67 17.40 -2.60
CA VAL A 300 11.13 17.24 -2.56
C VAL A 300 11.73 18.19 -1.53
N GLY A 301 12.56 17.68 -0.64
CA GLY A 301 13.15 18.48 0.45
C GLY A 301 14.52 17.97 0.89
N ALA A 302 15.28 18.84 1.54
CA ALA A 302 16.54 18.49 2.18
C ALA A 302 16.34 17.61 3.43
N THR A 303 15.13 17.63 3.99
CA THR A 303 14.71 16.78 5.11
C THR A 303 13.41 16.07 4.77
N PHE A 304 13.15 14.94 5.43
CA PHE A 304 11.85 14.25 5.32
C PHE A 304 10.69 15.20 5.63
N ALA A 305 10.78 15.97 6.72
CA ALA A 305 9.74 16.91 7.11
C ALA A 305 9.43 17.97 6.04
N GLU A 306 10.46 18.51 5.38
CA GLU A 306 10.26 19.46 4.28
C GLU A 306 9.63 18.80 3.05
N ALA A 307 10.09 17.59 2.69
CA ALA A 307 9.53 16.84 1.56
C ALA A 307 8.07 16.46 1.82
N TYR A 308 7.76 15.97 3.02
CA TYR A 308 6.42 15.60 3.46
C TYR A 308 5.48 16.82 3.48
N ALA A 309 5.92 17.95 4.04
CA ALA A 309 5.13 19.19 4.03
C ALA A 309 4.81 19.69 2.61
N LYS A 310 5.75 19.55 1.66
CA LYS A 310 5.52 19.88 0.25
C LYS A 310 4.56 18.92 -0.44
N ALA A 311 4.61 17.63 -0.11
CA ALA A 311 3.70 16.64 -0.66
C ALA A 311 2.27 16.89 -0.16
N GLU A 312 2.10 17.08 1.14
CA GLU A 312 0.83 17.48 1.76
C GLU A 312 0.23 18.75 1.15
N LEU A 313 1.04 19.81 1.02
CA LEU A 313 0.61 21.05 0.36
C LEU A 313 0.21 20.80 -1.10
N GLY A 314 0.92 19.92 -1.80
CA GLY A 314 0.62 19.50 -3.16
C GLY A 314 -0.76 18.83 -3.30
N CYS A 315 -1.19 18.07 -2.29
CA CYS A 315 -2.52 17.46 -2.21
C CYS A 315 -3.63 18.46 -1.87
N GLY A 316 -3.27 19.72 -1.56
CA GLY A 316 -4.20 20.77 -1.18
C GLY A 316 -4.51 20.80 0.32
N SER A 317 -3.80 20.02 1.13
CA SER A 317 -3.88 20.09 2.59
C SER A 317 -3.18 21.36 3.08
N VAL A 318 -3.86 22.16 3.90
CA VAL A 318 -3.28 23.38 4.48
C VAL A 318 -3.40 23.27 5.99
N TYR A 319 -2.31 22.90 6.63
CA TYR A 319 -2.24 22.77 8.08
C TYR A 319 -1.97 24.13 8.73
N PRO A 320 -2.87 24.65 9.58
CA PRO A 320 -2.61 25.87 10.32
C PRO A 320 -1.46 25.66 11.33
N GLU A 321 -0.71 26.72 11.63
CA GLU A 321 0.38 26.70 12.62
C GLU A 321 -0.11 26.63 14.08
N GLY A 322 -1.39 26.31 14.31
CA GLY A 322 -2.01 26.24 15.62
C GLY A 322 -3.52 26.04 15.56
N GLY A 323 -4.19 26.25 16.69
CA GLY A 323 -5.63 26.05 16.82
C GLY A 323 -5.93 24.94 17.81
N ARG A 324 -6.88 24.06 17.46
CA ARG A 324 -7.31 22.98 18.35
C ARG A 324 -7.32 21.65 17.61
N ALA A 325 -6.67 20.66 18.21
CA ALA A 325 -6.58 19.32 17.69
C ALA A 325 -7.53 18.38 18.45
N LEU A 326 -8.25 17.53 17.72
CA LEU A 326 -9.03 16.42 18.30
C LEU A 326 -8.22 15.13 18.22
N LEU A 327 -8.03 14.44 19.34
CA LEU A 327 -7.37 13.15 19.44
C LEU A 327 -8.37 12.06 19.84
N SER A 328 -8.61 11.09 18.96
CA SER A 328 -9.51 9.96 19.22
C SER A 328 -8.97 8.69 18.55
N VAL A 329 -8.12 7.96 19.26
CA VAL A 329 -7.31 6.86 18.71
C VAL A 329 -7.75 5.48 19.23
N ARG A 330 -7.44 4.42 18.46
CA ARG A 330 -7.63 3.02 18.87
C ARG A 330 -6.72 2.65 20.04
N GLU A 331 -6.99 1.50 20.66
CA GLU A 331 -6.22 1.01 21.82
C GLU A 331 -4.72 0.87 21.54
N GLY A 332 -4.33 0.28 20.41
CA GLY A 332 -2.91 0.08 20.04
C GLY A 332 -2.10 1.36 19.88
N ASP A 333 -2.77 2.50 19.64
CA ASP A 333 -2.10 3.78 19.38
C ASP A 333 -1.99 4.64 20.66
N LYS A 334 -2.57 4.19 21.78
CA LYS A 334 -2.64 4.98 23.02
C LYS A 334 -1.28 5.28 23.63
N GLU A 335 -0.28 4.42 23.46
CA GLU A 335 1.07 4.72 23.94
C GLU A 335 1.71 5.83 23.09
N ARG A 336 1.59 5.70 21.76
CA ARG A 336 2.21 6.61 20.78
C ARG A 336 1.54 7.99 20.74
N VAL A 337 0.24 8.07 21.05
CA VAL A 337 -0.50 9.34 21.02
C VAL A 337 0.01 10.34 22.07
N VAL A 338 0.68 9.89 23.13
CA VAL A 338 1.27 10.77 24.15
C VAL A 338 2.37 11.65 23.57
N ASP A 339 3.28 11.06 22.79
CA ASP A 339 4.35 11.82 22.11
C ASP A 339 3.76 12.76 21.05
N LEU A 340 2.76 12.31 20.29
CA LEU A 340 2.05 13.15 19.33
C LEU A 340 1.37 14.36 20.01
N ALA A 341 0.67 14.13 21.11
CA ALA A 341 0.03 15.19 21.89
C ALA A 341 1.06 16.19 22.43
N SER A 342 2.21 15.70 22.90
CA SER A 342 3.33 16.54 23.36
C SER A 342 3.86 17.43 22.24
N LYS A 343 4.04 16.88 21.03
CA LYS A 343 4.45 17.63 19.84
C LYS A 343 3.43 18.70 19.46
N LEU A 344 2.13 18.37 19.47
CA LEU A 344 1.06 19.32 19.17
C LEU A 344 1.01 20.46 20.19
N VAL A 345 1.13 20.16 21.49
CA VAL A 345 1.18 21.19 22.55
C VAL A 345 2.41 22.10 22.36
N LYS A 346 3.56 21.54 22.01
CA LYS A 346 4.78 22.31 21.72
C LYS A 346 4.61 23.24 20.52
N LEU A 347 3.81 22.84 19.54
CA LEU A 347 3.41 23.66 18.39
C LEU A 347 2.32 24.68 18.71
N GLY A 348 1.80 24.72 19.94
CA GLY A 348 0.79 25.70 20.38
C GLY A 348 -0.67 25.26 20.19
N TYR A 349 -0.93 23.98 19.90
CA TYR A 349 -2.29 23.46 19.81
C TYR A 349 -2.94 23.31 21.19
N GLN A 350 -4.23 23.65 21.24
CA GLN A 350 -5.13 23.19 22.30
C GLN A 350 -5.62 21.78 21.97
N LEU A 351 -5.79 20.91 22.97
CA LEU A 351 -6.19 19.52 22.73
C LEU A 351 -7.61 19.25 23.21
N ASP A 352 -8.38 18.54 22.40
CA ASP A 352 -9.57 17.79 22.78
C ASP A 352 -9.29 16.30 22.63
N ALA A 353 -9.87 15.48 23.51
CA ALA A 353 -9.79 14.04 23.38
C ALA A 353 -11.09 13.35 23.83
N THR A 354 -11.43 12.24 23.17
CA THR A 354 -12.51 11.36 23.64
C THR A 354 -12.05 10.61 24.89
N HIS A 355 -13.01 10.09 25.68
CA HIS A 355 -12.75 9.57 27.03
C HIS A 355 -11.52 8.64 27.13
N GLY A 356 -11.47 7.58 26.30
CA GLY A 356 -10.37 6.61 26.36
C GLY A 356 -9.00 7.20 26.03
N THR A 357 -8.93 8.16 25.11
CA THR A 357 -7.69 8.88 24.78
C THR A 357 -7.34 9.91 25.88
N ALA A 358 -8.34 10.59 26.45
CA ALA A 358 -8.13 11.58 27.50
C ALA A 358 -7.55 10.98 28.78
N VAL A 359 -7.96 9.76 29.15
CA VAL A 359 -7.43 9.04 30.32
C VAL A 359 -5.93 8.82 30.21
N ILE A 360 -5.46 8.25 29.09
CA ILE A 360 -4.03 7.96 28.88
C ILE A 360 -3.19 9.23 28.80
N LEU A 361 -3.72 10.27 28.14
CA LEU A 361 -3.04 11.57 28.11
C LEU A 361 -2.92 12.16 29.52
N GLY A 362 -3.98 12.05 30.33
CA GLY A 362 -4.00 12.51 31.71
C GLY A 362 -2.99 11.77 32.60
N GLU A 363 -2.87 10.46 32.44
CA GLU A 363 -1.85 9.62 33.11
C GLU A 363 -0.42 10.06 32.73
N ALA A 364 -0.22 10.54 31.50
CA ALA A 364 1.03 11.13 31.03
C ALA A 364 1.21 12.62 31.37
N GLY A 365 0.28 13.23 32.12
CA GLY A 365 0.34 14.63 32.55
C GLY A 365 -0.18 15.65 31.53
N ILE A 366 -0.78 15.21 30.43
CA ILE A 366 -1.39 16.06 29.40
C ILE A 366 -2.91 16.06 29.61
N ASN A 367 -3.49 17.21 29.94
CA ASN A 367 -4.93 17.30 30.24
C ASN A 367 -5.71 17.93 29.06
N PRO A 368 -6.18 17.14 28.08
CA PRO A 368 -7.03 17.65 27.01
C PRO A 368 -8.42 18.02 27.54
N ARG A 369 -9.13 18.88 26.80
CA ARG A 369 -10.55 19.10 27.04
C ARG A 369 -11.31 17.83 26.64
N LEU A 370 -12.04 17.24 27.58
CA LEU A 370 -12.85 16.07 27.30
C LEU A 370 -13.98 16.43 26.32
N VAL A 371 -14.16 15.59 25.30
CA VAL A 371 -15.27 15.72 24.34
C VAL A 371 -16.07 14.43 24.24
N ASN A 372 -17.40 14.59 24.21
CA ASN A 372 -18.33 13.48 24.06
C ASN A 372 -18.34 12.94 22.63
N LYS A 373 -18.42 11.62 22.48
CA LYS A 373 -18.90 10.96 21.26
C LYS A 373 -20.38 11.30 21.02
N VAL A 374 -20.87 11.01 19.81
CA VAL A 374 -22.25 11.36 19.40
C VAL A 374 -23.29 10.77 20.36
N HIS A 375 -23.08 9.55 20.86
CA HIS A 375 -24.00 8.88 21.80
C HIS A 375 -23.83 9.31 23.27
N GLU A 376 -22.77 10.06 23.63
CA GLU A 376 -22.41 10.39 25.02
C GLU A 376 -23.06 11.69 25.54
N GLY A 377 -23.57 12.55 24.67
CA GLY A 377 -24.26 13.80 25.07
C GLY A 377 -23.94 14.98 24.17
N ARG A 378 -24.39 16.19 24.54
CA ARG A 378 -24.14 17.43 23.77
C ARG A 378 -23.47 18.52 24.62
N PRO A 379 -22.56 19.35 24.05
CA PRO A 379 -22.05 19.27 22.68
C PRO A 379 -21.11 18.06 22.50
N HIS A 380 -21.28 17.32 21.39
CA HIS A 380 -20.39 16.21 21.01
C HIS A 380 -19.40 16.60 19.90
N ILE A 381 -18.47 15.69 19.58
CA ILE A 381 -17.49 15.82 18.50
C ILE A 381 -18.05 16.45 17.21
N LEU A 382 -19.18 15.98 16.70
CA LEU A 382 -19.77 16.49 15.45
C LEU A 382 -20.33 17.92 15.60
N ASP A 383 -20.83 18.31 16.77
CA ASP A 383 -21.30 19.69 17.00
C ASP A 383 -20.10 20.64 16.92
N ARG A 384 -18.96 20.23 17.51
CA ARG A 384 -17.71 21.01 17.52
C ARG A 384 -17.07 21.10 16.14
N ILE A 385 -17.06 20.00 15.36
CA ILE A 385 -16.59 20.00 13.97
C ILE A 385 -17.41 20.99 13.14
N LYS A 386 -18.75 20.93 13.20
CA LYS A 386 -19.64 21.86 12.48
C LYS A 386 -19.50 23.33 12.91
N ASN A 387 -19.04 23.55 14.14
CA ASN A 387 -18.75 24.89 14.65
C ASN A 387 -17.33 25.37 14.30
N ASN A 388 -16.59 24.63 13.46
CA ASN A 388 -15.21 24.93 13.07
C ASN A 388 -14.26 25.07 14.28
N GLU A 389 -14.49 24.28 15.34
CA GLU A 389 -13.65 24.34 16.53
C GLU A 389 -12.29 23.67 16.34
N TYR A 390 -12.11 22.84 15.31
CA TYR A 390 -10.87 22.06 15.09
C TYR A 390 -10.16 22.47 13.81
N THR A 391 -8.84 22.49 13.89
CA THR A 391 -7.94 22.70 12.75
C THR A 391 -7.18 21.43 12.34
N TYR A 392 -7.19 20.42 13.22
CA TYR A 392 -6.53 19.14 13.01
C TYR A 392 -7.27 18.01 13.74
N ILE A 393 -7.47 16.86 13.11
CA ILE A 393 -8.14 15.71 13.71
C ILE A 393 -7.32 14.45 13.48
N VAL A 394 -6.97 13.77 14.58
CA VAL A 394 -6.36 12.44 14.54
C VAL A 394 -7.40 11.43 15.00
N ASN A 395 -7.92 10.66 14.05
CA ASN A 395 -8.84 9.57 14.32
C ASN A 395 -8.31 8.25 13.76
N THR A 396 -7.99 7.31 14.64
CA THR A 396 -7.69 5.92 14.26
C THR A 396 -8.76 5.00 14.83
N ALA A 397 -9.14 3.98 14.06
CA ALA A 397 -10.18 3.02 14.41
C ALA A 397 -9.72 1.60 14.06
N SER A 398 -10.09 0.63 14.91
CA SER A 398 -9.84 -0.79 14.68
C SER A 398 -11.07 -1.58 15.09
N GLY A 399 -11.39 -2.62 14.32
CA GLY A 399 -12.62 -3.36 14.47
C GLY A 399 -13.80 -2.64 13.83
N ARG A 400 -14.71 -3.44 13.27
CA ARG A 400 -15.78 -2.94 12.41
C ARG A 400 -16.78 -2.02 13.11
N GLN A 401 -17.19 -2.37 14.32
CA GLN A 401 -18.13 -1.54 15.08
C GLN A 401 -17.52 -0.15 15.35
N ALA A 402 -16.25 -0.10 15.78
CA ALA A 402 -15.56 1.16 16.03
C ALA A 402 -15.40 1.99 14.75
N ILE A 403 -15.16 1.35 13.61
CA ILE A 403 -15.13 2.00 12.29
C ILE A 403 -16.48 2.64 11.97
N GLU A 404 -17.59 1.90 12.06
CA GLU A 404 -18.92 2.45 11.78
C GLU A 404 -19.32 3.56 12.76
N ASP A 405 -19.00 3.41 14.06
CA ASP A 405 -19.30 4.43 15.07
C ASP A 405 -18.54 5.74 14.83
N SER A 406 -17.33 5.67 14.25
CA SER A 406 -16.47 6.83 13.95
C SER A 406 -16.66 7.41 12.54
N LYS A 407 -17.45 6.75 11.69
CA LYS A 407 -17.77 7.21 10.32
C LYS A 407 -18.37 8.61 10.26
N VAL A 408 -19.23 8.94 11.22
CA VAL A 408 -19.87 10.26 11.31
C VAL A 408 -18.82 11.36 11.58
N LEU A 409 -17.79 11.06 12.38
CA LEU A 409 -16.68 11.97 12.63
C LEU A 409 -15.91 12.25 11.34
N ARG A 410 -15.47 11.19 10.64
CA ARG A 410 -14.68 11.32 9.41
C ARG A 410 -15.42 12.05 8.30
N ARG A 411 -16.71 11.73 8.11
CA ARG A 411 -17.58 12.44 7.15
C ARG A 411 -17.78 13.90 7.54
N GLY A 412 -17.93 14.20 8.83
CA GLY A 412 -18.02 15.57 9.34
C GLY A 412 -16.75 16.36 9.07
N ALA A 413 -15.58 15.77 9.37
CA ALA A 413 -14.27 16.39 9.14
C ALA A 413 -14.07 16.75 7.65
N LEU A 414 -14.35 15.81 6.75
CA LEU A 414 -14.25 16.04 5.31
C LEU A 414 -15.22 17.13 4.82
N ALA A 415 -16.46 17.14 5.33
CA ALA A 415 -17.47 18.11 4.92
C ALA A 415 -17.10 19.55 5.32
N GLU A 416 -16.56 19.71 6.53
CA GLU A 416 -16.15 21.01 7.08
C GLU A 416 -14.69 21.38 6.72
N LYS A 417 -14.02 20.55 5.91
CA LYS A 417 -12.63 20.76 5.44
C LYS A 417 -11.64 20.94 6.59
N VAL A 418 -11.81 20.15 7.64
CA VAL A 418 -10.83 20.03 8.72
C VAL A 418 -9.76 19.02 8.29
N ASN A 419 -8.49 19.35 8.50
CA ASN A 419 -7.38 18.45 8.21
C ASN A 419 -7.33 17.26 9.16
#